data_AF-A0A8T4L921-F1
#
_entry.id   AF-A0A8T4L921-F1
#
_cell.length_a   1.000
_cell.length_b   1.000
_cell.length_c   1.000
_cell.angle_alpha   90.00
_cell.angle_beta   90.00
_cell.angle_gamma   90.00
#
_symmetry.space_group_name_H-M   'P 1'
#
loop_
_entity.id
_entity.type
_entity.pdbx_description
1 polymer ?
#
loop_
_entity_poly.entity_id
_entity_poly.type
_entity_poly.pdbx_seq_one_letter_code
_entity_poly.pdbx_strand_id
1 'polypeptide(L)'
;MGRIYTNLSDQEVDAKYDAMTGKAVEQVQPKGLVESKVCLRCQAKNKPTNVSCESCGISLNPAALVDDQEMMEKAIAKLAGLLSKLVEQAVEEKMKVREVMKG
;
A
#
# COMPACT_ATOMS: atom_id res chain seq x y z
N MET A 1 -1.64 13.26 52.36
CA MET A 1 -2.36 12.17 51.68
C MET A 1 -2.64 12.61 50.25
N GLY A 2 -1.89 12.10 49.28
CA GLY A 2 -2.09 12.40 47.86
C GLY A 2 -3.29 11.61 47.31
N ARG A 3 -4.23 12.29 46.67
CA ARG A 3 -5.39 11.64 46.03
C ARG A 3 -4.97 11.17 44.64
N ILE A 4 -5.04 9.86 44.41
CA ILE A 4 -4.82 9.25 43.09
C ILE A 4 -6.13 9.42 42.32
N TYR A 5 -6.12 10.21 41.25
CA TYR A 5 -7.23 10.32 40.31
C TYR A 5 -7.00 9.28 39.20
N THR A 6 -7.66 8.12 39.31
CA THR A 6 -7.77 7.18 38.18
C THR A 6 -8.85 7.68 37.24
N ASN A 7 -8.45 8.17 36.07
CA ASN A 7 -9.36 8.41 34.95
C ASN A 7 -9.80 7.05 34.40
N LEU A 8 -10.89 6.51 34.94
CA LEU A 8 -11.56 5.35 34.36
C LEU A 8 -12.35 5.83 33.14
N SER A 9 -12.23 5.12 32.03
CA SER A 9 -13.08 5.33 30.87
C SER A 9 -14.54 4.99 31.20
N ASP A 10 -15.49 5.61 30.51
CA ASP A 10 -16.92 5.44 30.81
C ASP A 10 -17.36 3.95 30.78
N GLN A 11 -16.73 3.14 29.92
CA GLN A 11 -16.95 1.68 29.89
C GLN A 11 -16.48 0.95 31.16
N GLU A 12 -15.40 1.40 31.79
CA GLU A 12 -14.89 0.79 33.02
C GLU A 12 -15.73 1.17 34.24
N VAL A 13 -16.37 2.35 34.19
CA VAL A 13 -17.33 2.79 35.21
C VAL A 13 -18.59 1.93 35.13
N ASP A 14 -19.13 1.75 33.93
CA ASP A 14 -20.33 0.92 33.71
C ASP A 14 -20.09 -0.54 34.09
N ALA A 15 -18.95 -1.11 33.68
CA ALA A 15 -18.59 -2.49 34.04
C ALA A 15 -18.48 -2.71 35.57
N LYS A 16 -17.99 -1.71 36.32
CA LYS A 16 -17.95 -1.78 37.79
C LYS A 16 -19.32 -1.63 38.43
N TYR A 17 -20.18 -0.80 37.86
CA TYR A 17 -21.55 -0.61 38.33
C TYR A 17 -22.41 -1.87 38.12
N ASP A 18 -22.26 -2.51 36.95
CA ASP A 18 -22.96 -3.76 36.62
C ASP A 18 -22.48 -4.94 37.48
N ALA A 19 -21.16 -5.01 37.77
CA ALA A 19 -20.61 -6.00 38.70
C ALA A 19 -21.13 -5.83 40.14
N MET A 20 -21.41 -4.60 40.59
CA MET A 20 -21.98 -4.34 41.92
C MET A 20 -23.48 -4.65 42.00
N THR A 21 -24.21 -4.58 40.89
CA THR A 21 -25.66 -4.80 40.84
C THR A 21 -26.07 -6.24 40.54
N GLY A 22 -25.09 -7.15 40.43
CA GLY A 22 -25.33 -8.59 40.26
C GLY A 22 -25.88 -8.99 38.89
N LYS A 23 -25.85 -8.08 37.91
CA LYS A 23 -26.17 -8.41 36.52
C LYS A 23 -24.96 -9.07 35.90
N ALA A 24 -25.17 -10.25 35.31
CA ALA A 24 -24.13 -10.94 34.55
C ALA A 24 -23.66 -10.01 33.43
N VAL A 25 -22.42 -9.56 33.53
CA VAL A 25 -21.75 -8.80 32.47
C VAL A 25 -21.62 -9.74 31.28
N GLU A 26 -22.52 -9.64 30.31
CA GLU A 26 -22.26 -10.20 28.99
C GLU A 26 -21.01 -9.49 28.47
N GLN A 27 -19.89 -10.23 28.42
CA GLN A 27 -18.70 -9.77 27.73
C GLN A 27 -19.05 -9.65 26.25
N VAL A 28 -19.54 -8.47 25.85
CA VAL A 28 -19.65 -8.09 24.47
C VAL A 28 -18.21 -7.98 23.97
N GLN A 29 -17.70 -9.06 23.36
CA GLN A 29 -16.42 -9.01 22.66
C GLN A 29 -16.47 -7.80 21.71
N PRO A 30 -15.47 -6.90 21.75
CA PRO A 30 -15.47 -5.74 20.87
C PRO A 30 -15.48 -6.23 19.42
N LYS A 31 -16.62 -6.03 18.75
CA LYS A 31 -16.75 -6.24 17.30
C LYS A 31 -15.85 -5.22 16.60
N GLY A 32 -14.69 -5.67 16.17
CA GLY A 32 -13.78 -4.87 15.36
C GLY A 32 -12.34 -4.94 15.82
N LEU A 33 -11.78 -6.16 15.90
CA LEU A 33 -10.34 -6.28 15.69
C LEU A 33 -10.07 -5.72 14.29
N VAL A 34 -9.59 -4.49 14.23
CA VAL A 34 -9.21 -3.87 12.96
C VAL A 34 -8.04 -4.70 12.43
N GLU A 35 -8.33 -5.54 11.43
CA GLU A 35 -7.38 -6.55 10.97
C GLU A 35 -6.13 -5.87 10.39
N SER A 36 -4.96 -6.31 10.85
CA SER A 36 -3.67 -5.81 10.36
C SER A 36 -3.54 -6.08 8.86
N LYS A 37 -3.15 -5.06 8.08
CA LYS A 37 -2.94 -5.21 6.64
C LYS A 37 -1.59 -5.90 6.37
N VAL A 38 -1.57 -6.87 5.47
CA VAL A 38 -0.34 -7.54 5.05
C VAL A 38 0.11 -6.97 3.70
N CYS A 39 1.38 -6.59 3.59
CA CYS A 39 1.92 -6.12 2.33
C CYS A 39 2.08 -7.28 1.33
N LEU A 40 1.51 -7.15 0.13
CA LEU A 40 1.61 -8.18 -0.91
C LEU A 40 3.03 -8.37 -1.46
N ARG A 41 3.88 -7.35 -1.38
CA ARG A 41 5.26 -7.41 -1.90
C ARG A 41 6.25 -8.03 -0.91
N CYS A 42 6.28 -7.52 0.33
CA CYS A 42 7.28 -7.91 1.32
C CYS A 42 6.72 -8.73 2.49
N GLN A 43 5.41 -9.01 2.48
CA GLN A 43 4.69 -9.76 3.52
C GLN A 43 4.77 -9.16 4.94
N ALA A 44 5.28 -7.93 5.08
CA ALA A 44 5.28 -7.23 6.35
C ALA A 44 3.85 -6.98 6.84
N LYS A 45 3.63 -7.16 8.15
CA LYS A 45 2.40 -6.77 8.83
C LYS A 45 2.43 -5.28 9.10
N ASN A 46 1.37 -4.59 8.68
CA ASN A 46 1.22 -3.15 8.83
C ASN A 46 -0.03 -2.85 9.65
N LYS A 47 -0.03 -1.68 10.29
CA LYS A 47 -1.21 -1.22 11.02
C LYS A 47 -2.37 -1.03 10.06
N PRO A 48 -3.62 -1.24 10.50
CA PRO A 48 -4.78 -1.11 9.61
C PRO A 48 -4.96 0.30 9.03
N THR A 49 -4.52 1.31 9.79
CA THR A 49 -4.50 2.73 9.41
C THR A 49 -3.47 3.07 8.33
N ASN A 50 -2.49 2.20 8.08
CA ASN A 50 -1.44 2.49 7.12
C ASN A 50 -1.98 2.41 5.70
N VAL A 51 -1.67 3.43 4.91
CA VAL A 51 -1.99 3.50 3.48
C VAL A 51 -0.89 2.83 2.65
N SER A 52 0.35 2.94 3.09
CA SER A 52 1.54 2.33 2.48
C SER A 52 2.27 1.41 3.47
N CYS A 53 3.05 0.49 2.94
CA CYS A 53 3.85 -0.42 3.74
C CYS A 53 5.03 0.33 4.38
N GLU A 54 5.20 0.19 5.70
CA GLU A 54 6.31 0.81 6.44
C GLU A 54 7.68 0.26 6.03
N SER A 55 7.73 -0.98 5.51
CA SER A 55 8.98 -1.64 5.11
C SER A 55 9.41 -1.29 3.69
N CYS A 56 8.50 -1.35 2.71
CA CYS A 56 8.84 -1.19 1.29
C CYS A 56 8.17 -0.01 0.59
N GLY A 57 7.36 0.79 1.30
CA GLY A 57 6.69 1.98 0.79
C GLY A 57 5.53 1.73 -0.17
N ILE A 58 5.26 0.46 -0.55
CA ILE A 58 4.22 0.15 -1.54
C ILE A 58 2.81 0.35 -0.95
N SER A 59 1.84 0.73 -1.79
CA SER A 59 0.46 0.85 -1.37
C SER A 59 -0.06 -0.48 -0.80
N LEU A 60 -0.73 -0.41 0.36
CA LEU A 60 -1.42 -1.55 0.97
C LEU A 60 -2.84 -1.71 0.43
N ASN A 61 -3.29 -0.78 -0.42
CA ASN A 61 -4.58 -0.88 -1.07
C ASN A 61 -4.47 -1.77 -2.33
N PRO A 62 -5.10 -2.96 -2.37
CA PRO A 62 -5.02 -3.86 -3.50
C PRO A 62 -5.55 -3.25 -4.81
N ALA A 63 -6.52 -2.33 -4.76
CA ALA A 63 -7.00 -1.66 -5.96
C ALA A 63 -5.94 -0.77 -6.62
N ALA A 64 -5.10 -0.11 -5.81
CA ALA A 64 -4.03 0.76 -6.32
C ALA A 64 -2.89 -0.02 -6.98
N LEU A 65 -2.70 -1.30 -6.62
CA LEU A 65 -1.65 -2.14 -7.20
C LEU A 65 -1.98 -2.63 -8.62
N VAL A 66 -3.27 -2.74 -8.96
CA VAL A 66 -3.72 -3.15 -10.29
C VAL A 66 -3.49 -2.03 -11.30
N ASP A 67 -3.79 -0.78 -10.92
CA ASP A 67 -3.56 0.40 -11.77
C ASP A 67 -2.07 0.60 -12.09
N ASP A 68 -1.18 0.28 -11.15
CA ASP A 68 0.27 0.37 -11.34
C ASP A 68 0.77 -0.62 -12.40
N GLN A 69 0.22 -1.84 -12.46
CA GLN A 69 0.65 -2.83 -13.46
C GLN A 69 0.26 -2.42 -14.88
N GLU A 70 -0.98 -1.97 -15.09
CA GLU A 70 -1.45 -1.59 -16.43
C GLU A 70 -0.70 -0.34 -16.95
N MET A 71 -0.37 0.60 -16.06
CA MET A 71 0.49 1.73 -16.42
C MET A 71 1.91 1.30 -16.76
N MET A 72 2.47 0.33 -16.04
CA MET A 72 3.83 -0.16 -16.27
C MET A 72 3.94 -0.86 -17.64
N GLU A 73 2.96 -1.69 -18.00
CA GLU A 73 2.91 -2.35 -19.31
C GLU A 73 2.81 -1.34 -20.46
N LYS A 74 1.95 -0.32 -20.34
CA LYS A 74 1.83 0.77 -21.32
C LYS A 74 3.14 1.56 -21.46
N ALA A 75 3.85 1.78 -20.35
CA ALA A 75 5.13 2.47 -20.36
C ALA A 75 6.21 1.66 -21.10
N ILE A 76 6.28 0.35 -20.85
CA ILE A 76 7.20 -0.57 -21.53
C ILE A 76 6.92 -0.61 -23.04
N ALA A 77 5.65 -0.72 -23.44
CA ALA A 77 5.26 -0.72 -24.85
C ALA A 77 5.65 0.58 -25.57
N LYS A 78 5.47 1.74 -24.93
CA LYS A 78 5.93 3.03 -25.47
C LYS A 78 7.45 3.08 -25.63
N LEU A 79 8.19 2.58 -24.66
CA LEU A 79 9.65 2.58 -24.68
C LEU A 79 10.20 1.69 -25.79
N ALA A 80 9.62 0.49 -25.96
CA ALA A 80 9.97 -0.41 -27.06
C ALA A 80 9.71 0.24 -28.43
N GLY A 81 8.58 0.93 -28.60
CA GLY A 81 8.26 1.64 -29.84
C GLY A 81 9.25 2.79 -30.16
N LEU A 82 9.72 3.52 -29.14
CA LEU A 82 10.72 4.56 -29.31
C LEU A 82 12.09 3.98 -29.70
N LEU A 83 12.49 2.88 -29.07
CA LEU A 83 13.75 2.20 -29.39
C LEU A 83 13.76 1.66 -30.83
N SER A 84 12.66 1.06 -31.30
CA SER A 84 12.57 0.59 -32.68
C SER A 84 12.72 1.72 -33.70
N LYS A 85 12.08 2.87 -33.46
CA LYS A 85 12.21 4.05 -34.33
C LYS A 85 13.63 4.60 -34.35
N LEU A 86 14.30 4.66 -33.20
CA LEU A 86 15.71 5.09 -33.11
C LEU A 86 16.65 4.16 -33.88
N VAL A 87 16.41 2.85 -33.82
CA VAL A 87 17.20 1.86 -34.57
C VAL A 87 16.98 2.01 -36.07
N GLU A 88 15.73 2.17 -36.52
CA GLU A 88 15.42 2.40 -37.95
C GLU A 88 16.11 3.66 -38.48
N GLN A 89 16.03 4.77 -37.74
CA GLN A 89 16.71 6.03 -38.10
C GLN A 89 18.23 5.86 -38.17
N ALA A 90 18.84 5.20 -37.19
CA ALA A 90 20.29 4.97 -37.17
C ALA A 90 20.76 4.08 -38.33
N VAL A 91 19.95 3.10 -38.73
CA VAL A 91 20.25 2.25 -39.89
C VAL A 91 20.16 3.08 -41.18
N GLU A 92 19.13 3.90 -41.33
CA GLU A 92 18.93 4.75 -42.51
C GLU A 92 20.07 5.78 -42.66
N GLU A 93 20.47 6.44 -41.58
CA GLU A 93 21.62 7.35 -41.58
C GLU A 93 22.93 6.65 -41.96
N LYS A 94 23.18 5.44 -41.43
CA LYS A 94 24.36 4.65 -41.81
C LYS A 94 24.35 4.27 -43.29
N MET A 95 23.19 3.96 -43.87
CA MET A 95 23.09 3.66 -45.29
C MET A 95 23.40 4.90 -46.13
N LYS A 96 22.85 6.07 -45.77
CA LYS A 96 23.12 7.35 -46.46
C LYS A 96 24.59 7.73 -46.43
N VAL A 97 25.25 7.63 -45.27
CA VAL A 97 26.70 7.90 -45.15
C VAL A 97 27.52 6.97 -46.04
N ARG A 98 27.12 5.69 -46.16
CA ARG A 98 27.82 4.70 -46.99
C ARG A 98 27.67 4.97 -48.50
N GLU A 99 26.55 5.54 -48.93
CA GLU A 99 26.36 5.95 -50.34
C GLU A 99 27.21 7.18 -50.68
N VAL A 100 27.26 8.17 -49.78
CA VAL A 100 28.08 9.39 -49.98
C VAL A 100 29.58 9.07 -50.04
N MET A 101 30.07 8.08 -49.29
CA MET A 101 31.49 7.68 -49.34
C MET A 101 31.89 6.85 -50.56
N LYS A 102 30.93 6.41 -51.38
CA LYS A 102 31.18 5.57 -52.57
C LYS A 102 31.05 6.32 -53.90
N GLY A 103 30.52 7.56 -53.88
CA GLY A 103 30.51 8.48 -55.04
C GLY A 103 31.73 9.37 -55.05
#